data_AF-A0A067NIQ1-F1
#
_entry.id   AF-A0A067NIQ1-F1
#
_cell.length_a   1.000
_cell.length_b   1.000
_cell.length_c   1.000
_cell.angle_alpha   90.00
_cell.angle_beta   90.00
_cell.angle_gamma   90.00
#
_symmetry.space_group_name_H-M   'P 1'
#
loop_
_entity.id
_entity.type
_entity.pdbx_description
1 polymer ?
#
loop_
_entity_poly.entity_id
_entity_poly.type
_entity_poly.pdbx_seq_one_letter_code
_entity_poly.pdbx_strand_id
1 'polypeptide(L)'
;MAAANTDVETEYWVKRLSSGWRSATLGNGDLVKAQYVQLGQELQSGLERMKEVYQSIPLLLQVYITKIHVTVAQTYLDNNEGKRICWKICLLNAAVYAAWKFKRFQPFMNLRFMHHPLSGMSYTLLTSMFSHRSLPHLLFNCLALESFGAAAVHYFSKEQAKHQPDQLEATPKWHFLAFYTSAGLFAGLVSHIISTKWRYPRIIAQALSTSKAATATTATAAGAASTAVASTAAKASAGEILPSLGASGAIYACVTLTALAFPETEIALFIPPTFPIPIQWGVGGMLMIDIIGVARGWRVLDHWAHLGGAAFGIFYYVYGPEFWSNLRENIEDMEDDADAS
;
A
#
# COMPACT_ATOMS: atom_id res chain seq x y z
N MET A 1 -4.66 -10.54 -15.14
CA MET A 1 -4.23 -11.43 -14.03
C MET A 1 -5.07 -11.24 -12.76
N ALA A 2 -5.14 -10.04 -12.15
CA ALA A 2 -5.98 -9.85 -10.95
C ALA A 2 -7.47 -10.07 -11.21
N ALA A 3 -8.01 -9.49 -12.29
CA ALA A 3 -9.38 -9.72 -12.76
C ALA A 3 -9.63 -11.23 -13.00
N ALA A 4 -8.88 -11.87 -13.90
CA ALA A 4 -8.94 -13.32 -14.11
C ALA A 4 -8.90 -14.18 -12.81
N ASN A 5 -8.00 -13.89 -11.86
CA ASN A 5 -7.97 -14.63 -10.58
C ASN A 5 -9.23 -14.40 -9.72
N THR A 6 -9.88 -13.25 -9.87
CA THR A 6 -11.19 -12.95 -9.24
C THR A 6 -12.27 -13.82 -9.86
N ASP A 7 -12.27 -13.96 -11.18
CA ASP A 7 -13.25 -14.74 -11.94
C ASP A 7 -13.10 -16.23 -11.60
N VAL A 8 -11.88 -16.78 -11.70
CA VAL A 8 -11.57 -18.16 -11.31
C VAL A 8 -12.01 -18.49 -9.87
N GLU A 9 -11.75 -17.58 -8.92
CA GLU A 9 -12.16 -17.78 -7.53
C GLU A 9 -13.69 -17.67 -7.37
N THR A 10 -14.33 -16.78 -8.12
CA THR A 10 -15.78 -16.61 -8.13
C THR A 10 -16.49 -17.83 -8.69
N GLU A 11 -16.05 -18.34 -9.83
CA GLU A 11 -16.57 -19.56 -10.44
C GLU A 11 -16.43 -20.78 -9.53
N TYR A 12 -15.28 -20.92 -8.86
CA TYR A 12 -15.08 -21.97 -7.87
C TYR A 12 -16.17 -21.95 -6.80
N TRP A 13 -16.48 -20.77 -6.26
CA TRP A 13 -17.49 -20.61 -5.21
C TRP A 13 -18.92 -20.80 -5.74
N VAL A 14 -19.21 -20.28 -6.93
CA VAL A 14 -20.51 -20.47 -7.59
C VAL A 14 -20.77 -21.95 -7.85
N LYS A 15 -19.80 -22.69 -8.42
CA LYS A 15 -19.90 -24.13 -8.67
C LYS A 15 -20.05 -24.93 -7.39
N ARG A 16 -19.31 -24.56 -6.34
CA ARG A 16 -19.39 -25.21 -5.03
C ARG A 16 -20.79 -25.05 -4.42
N LEU A 17 -21.38 -23.86 -4.48
CA LEU A 17 -22.69 -23.59 -3.91
C LEU A 17 -23.85 -24.13 -4.75
N SER A 18 -23.77 -24.03 -6.07
CA SER A 18 -24.81 -24.54 -6.98
C SER A 18 -24.95 -26.07 -6.93
N SER A 19 -23.88 -26.79 -6.59
CA SER A 19 -23.93 -28.24 -6.38
C SER A 19 -24.82 -28.67 -5.20
N GLY A 20 -25.01 -27.79 -4.20
CA GLY A 20 -25.79 -28.05 -2.99
C GLY A 20 -27.14 -27.32 -2.92
N TRP A 21 -27.28 -26.18 -3.61
CA TRP A 21 -28.48 -25.34 -3.58
C TRP A 21 -29.24 -25.46 -4.90
N ARG A 22 -30.36 -26.19 -4.89
CA ARG A 22 -31.29 -26.26 -6.04
C ARG A 22 -32.35 -25.17 -5.88
N SER A 23 -32.28 -24.12 -6.70
CA SER A 23 -33.37 -23.15 -7.02
C SER A 23 -33.25 -21.69 -6.55
N ALA A 24 -32.20 -21.25 -5.84
CA ALA A 24 -32.02 -19.84 -5.50
C ALA A 24 -30.98 -19.16 -6.42
N THR A 25 -31.29 -17.96 -6.93
CA THR A 25 -30.31 -17.10 -7.61
C THR A 25 -29.21 -16.72 -6.62
N LEU A 26 -27.98 -17.15 -6.88
CA LEU A 26 -26.82 -16.88 -6.03
C LEU A 26 -26.43 -15.40 -6.11
N GLY A 27 -26.25 -14.75 -4.96
CA GLY A 27 -25.73 -13.39 -4.88
C GLY A 27 -24.34 -13.31 -4.23
N ASN A 28 -23.70 -12.15 -4.33
CA ASN A 28 -22.40 -11.87 -3.69
C ASN A 28 -22.41 -12.14 -2.18
N GLY A 29 -23.53 -11.85 -1.50
CA GLY A 29 -23.69 -12.12 -0.08
C GLY A 29 -23.59 -13.60 0.28
N ASP A 30 -24.02 -14.50 -0.61
CA ASP A 30 -23.97 -15.95 -0.37
C ASP A 30 -22.55 -16.49 -0.56
N LEU A 31 -21.82 -15.99 -1.56
CA LEU A 31 -20.40 -16.30 -1.77
C LEU A 31 -19.56 -15.89 -0.55
N VAL A 32 -19.76 -14.67 -0.04
CA VAL A 32 -19.05 -14.16 1.14
C VAL A 32 -19.38 -14.97 2.40
N LYS A 33 -20.65 -15.36 2.60
CA LYS A 33 -21.03 -16.23 3.72
C LYS A 33 -20.37 -17.61 3.62
N ALA A 34 -20.33 -18.19 2.43
CA ALA A 34 -19.72 -19.49 2.21
C ALA A 34 -18.22 -19.47 2.53
N GLN A 35 -17.53 -18.42 2.08
CA GLN A 35 -16.13 -18.18 2.42
C GLN A 35 -15.92 -18.00 3.92
N TYR A 36 -16.79 -17.24 4.60
CA TYR A 36 -16.71 -17.06 6.05
C TYR A 36 -16.83 -18.39 6.80
N VAL A 37 -17.78 -19.24 6.41
CA VAL A 37 -17.96 -20.58 7.01
C VAL A 37 -16.75 -21.46 6.76
N GLN A 38 -16.23 -21.50 5.52
CA GLN A 38 -15.03 -22.28 5.21
C GLN A 38 -13.82 -21.80 6.02
N LEU A 39 -13.61 -20.48 6.12
CA LEU A 39 -12.51 -19.93 6.90
C LEU A 39 -12.61 -20.32 8.39
N GLY A 40 -13.82 -20.30 8.95
CA GLY A 40 -14.06 -20.76 10.32
C GLY A 40 -13.67 -22.24 10.50
N GLN A 41 -14.05 -23.10 9.56
CA GLN A 41 -13.68 -24.53 9.56
C GLN A 41 -12.16 -24.72 9.44
N GLU A 42 -11.50 -23.96 8.57
CA GLU A 42 -10.04 -24.02 8.40
C GLU A 42 -9.31 -23.63 9.69
N LEU A 43 -9.73 -22.53 10.33
CA LEU A 43 -9.16 -22.08 11.61
C LEU A 43 -9.40 -23.10 12.74
N GLN A 44 -10.60 -23.69 12.80
CA GLN A 44 -10.91 -24.74 13.77
C GLN A 44 -10.03 -25.98 13.54
N SER A 45 -9.89 -26.43 12.29
CA SER A 45 -9.01 -27.57 11.96
C SER A 45 -7.55 -27.29 12.30
N GLY A 46 -7.09 -26.03 12.15
CA GLY A 46 -5.76 -25.60 12.57
C GLY A 46 -5.56 -25.72 14.08
N LEU A 47 -6.58 -25.34 14.86
CA LEU A 47 -6.55 -25.50 16.31
C LEU A 47 -6.49 -26.97 16.72
N GLU A 48 -7.24 -27.84 16.06
CA GLU A 48 -7.23 -29.29 16.30
C GLU A 48 -5.83 -29.90 16.04
N ARG A 49 -5.21 -29.56 14.90
CA ARG A 49 -3.83 -29.97 14.59
C ARG A 49 -2.82 -29.49 15.65
N MET A 50 -2.99 -28.28 16.17
CA MET A 50 -2.09 -27.76 17.21
C MET A 50 -2.24 -28.50 18.54
N LYS A 51 -3.45 -28.95 18.89
CA LYS A 51 -3.69 -29.76 20.09
C LYS A 51 -2.96 -31.10 20.02
N GLU A 52 -2.82 -31.69 18.84
CA GLU A 52 -2.06 -32.93 18.62
C GLU A 52 -0.56 -32.73 18.88
N VAL A 53 0.01 -31.59 18.47
CA VAL A 53 1.44 -31.26 18.63
C VAL A 53 1.83 -31.01 20.09
N TYR A 54 0.91 -30.50 20.91
CA TYR A 54 1.21 -30.02 22.27
C TYR A 54 0.89 -31.00 23.40
N GLN A 55 0.54 -32.25 23.09
CA GLN A 55 0.28 -33.28 24.10
C GLN A 55 1.47 -33.49 25.07
N SER A 56 2.69 -33.12 24.68
CA SER A 56 3.92 -33.22 25.49
C SER A 56 4.25 -31.97 26.33
N ILE A 57 3.50 -30.88 26.18
CA ILE A 57 3.73 -29.60 26.89
C ILE A 57 2.94 -29.56 28.22
N PRO A 58 3.46 -28.94 29.31
CA PRO A 58 2.72 -28.75 30.56
C PRO A 58 1.33 -28.12 30.38
N LEU A 59 0.33 -28.62 31.11
CA LEU A 59 -1.08 -28.21 31.02
C LEU A 59 -1.29 -26.69 31.07
N LEU A 60 -0.54 -26.01 31.94
CA LEU A 60 -0.64 -24.56 32.09
C LEU A 60 -0.26 -23.82 30.80
N LEU A 61 0.81 -24.24 30.11
CA LEU A 61 1.21 -23.66 28.84
C LEU A 61 0.20 -23.99 27.72
N GLN A 62 -0.37 -25.20 27.69
CA GLN A 62 -1.41 -25.57 26.73
C GLN A 62 -2.63 -24.64 26.80
N VAL A 63 -3.07 -24.26 28.01
CA VAL A 63 -4.19 -23.35 28.20
C VAL A 63 -3.88 -21.95 27.63
N TYR A 64 -2.71 -21.39 27.94
CA TYR A 64 -2.33 -20.07 27.42
C TYR A 64 -2.14 -20.08 25.90
N ILE A 65 -1.47 -21.10 25.36
CA ILE A 65 -1.27 -21.26 23.92
C ILE A 65 -2.62 -21.35 23.22
N THR A 66 -3.52 -22.22 23.70
CA THR A 66 -4.87 -22.38 23.14
C THR A 66 -5.64 -21.06 23.20
N LYS A 67 -5.59 -20.34 24.32
CA LYS A 67 -6.27 -19.05 24.48
C LYS A 67 -5.75 -18.02 23.47
N ILE A 68 -4.43 -17.92 23.29
CA ILE A 68 -3.82 -17.02 22.30
C ILE A 68 -4.27 -17.40 20.89
N HIS A 69 -4.21 -18.70 20.54
CA HIS A 69 -4.63 -19.18 19.22
C HIS A 69 -6.09 -18.87 18.93
N VAL A 70 -7.00 -19.18 19.86
CA VAL A 70 -8.44 -18.89 19.71
C VAL A 70 -8.66 -17.39 19.60
N THR A 71 -8.00 -16.57 20.44
CA THR A 71 -8.15 -15.11 20.38
C THR A 71 -7.71 -14.56 19.03
N VAL A 72 -6.57 -15.00 18.51
CA VAL A 72 -6.04 -14.56 17.21
C VAL A 72 -6.91 -15.07 16.07
N ALA A 73 -7.30 -16.35 16.09
CA ALA A 73 -8.16 -16.95 15.07
C ALA A 73 -9.53 -16.27 15.02
N GLN A 74 -10.15 -16.03 16.18
CA GLN A 74 -11.43 -15.34 16.27
C GLN A 74 -11.31 -13.89 15.79
N THR A 75 -10.26 -13.17 16.21
CA THR A 75 -10.00 -11.81 15.72
C THR A 75 -9.83 -11.77 14.21
N TYR A 76 -9.15 -12.77 13.62
CA TYR A 76 -8.99 -12.89 12.18
C TYR A 76 -10.30 -13.22 11.46
N LEU A 77 -11.13 -14.09 12.04
CA LEU A 77 -12.43 -14.46 11.48
C LEU A 77 -13.42 -13.28 11.52
N ASP A 78 -13.50 -12.58 12.65
CA ASP A 78 -14.46 -11.50 12.92
C ASP A 78 -14.22 -10.24 12.07
N ASN A 79 -12.98 -10.02 11.63
CA ASN A 79 -12.65 -8.86 10.79
C ASN A 79 -12.97 -9.14 9.31
N ASN A 80 -13.44 -8.11 8.61
CA ASN A 80 -13.75 -8.21 7.19
C ASN A 80 -12.52 -8.56 6.35
N GLU A 81 -12.75 -9.07 5.14
CA GLU A 81 -11.67 -9.51 4.26
C GLU A 81 -10.68 -8.39 3.92
N GLY A 82 -11.17 -7.15 3.74
CA GLY A 82 -10.33 -5.98 3.49
C GLY A 82 -9.26 -5.77 4.57
N LYS A 83 -9.65 -5.84 5.85
CA LYS A 83 -8.71 -5.78 6.98
C LYS A 83 -7.73 -6.95 6.97
N ARG A 84 -8.20 -8.17 6.73
CA ARG A 84 -7.33 -9.36 6.64
C ARG A 84 -6.25 -9.20 5.58
N ILE A 85 -6.58 -8.65 4.41
CA ILE A 85 -5.62 -8.39 3.33
C ILE A 85 -4.61 -7.31 3.76
N CYS A 86 -5.08 -6.23 4.38
CA CYS A 86 -4.22 -5.18 4.90
C CYS A 86 -3.23 -5.71 5.93
N TRP A 87 -3.65 -6.61 6.83
CA TRP A 87 -2.75 -7.28 7.78
C TRP A 87 -1.70 -8.14 7.10
N LYS A 88 -2.04 -8.85 6.02
CA LYS A 88 -1.07 -9.62 5.22
C LYS A 88 -0.01 -8.71 4.60
N ILE A 89 -0.41 -7.56 4.04
CA ILE A 89 0.52 -6.55 3.51
C ILE A 89 1.40 -5.99 4.64
N CYS A 90 0.82 -5.70 5.80
CA CYS A 90 1.56 -5.23 6.97
C CYS A 90 2.56 -6.25 7.50
N LEU A 91 2.20 -7.53 7.51
CA LEU A 91 3.11 -8.61 7.89
C LEU A 91 4.29 -8.70 6.91
N LEU A 92 4.03 -8.57 5.60
CA LEU A 92 5.07 -8.50 4.58
C LEU A 92 5.99 -7.28 4.80
N ASN A 93 5.42 -6.09 5.03
CA ASN A 93 6.17 -4.88 5.33
C ASN A 93 7.02 -5.03 6.60
N ALA A 94 6.49 -5.69 7.64
CA ALA A 94 7.21 -5.98 8.87
C ALA A 94 8.37 -6.96 8.64
N ALA A 95 8.18 -7.99 7.81
CA ALA A 95 9.24 -8.92 7.43
C ALA A 95 10.36 -8.21 6.63
N VAL A 96 9.99 -7.35 5.66
CA VAL A 96 10.94 -6.51 4.91
C VAL A 96 11.68 -5.56 5.86
N TYR A 97 10.97 -4.92 6.78
CA TYR A 97 11.58 -4.06 7.81
C TYR A 97 12.52 -4.81 8.75
N ALA A 98 12.19 -6.05 9.12
CA ALA A 98 13.08 -6.91 9.90
C ALA A 98 14.35 -7.28 9.10
N ALA A 99 14.21 -7.58 7.80
CA ALA A 99 15.35 -7.84 6.92
C ALA A 99 16.37 -6.68 6.90
N TRP A 100 15.88 -5.42 6.94
CA TRP A 100 16.73 -4.22 7.05
C TRP A 100 17.58 -4.15 8.33
N LYS A 101 17.21 -4.87 9.41
CA LYS A 101 17.95 -4.88 10.68
C LYS A 101 19.18 -5.77 10.65
N PHE A 102 19.23 -6.73 9.74
CA PHE A 102 20.39 -7.61 9.58
C PHE A 102 21.43 -6.95 8.68
N LYS A 103 22.61 -6.60 9.24
CA LYS A 103 23.73 -5.98 8.50
C LYS A 103 24.09 -6.74 7.22
N ARG A 104 24.02 -8.08 7.25
CA ARG A 104 24.27 -8.95 6.10
C ARG A 104 23.34 -8.68 4.91
N PHE A 105 22.08 -8.31 5.16
CA PHE A 105 21.10 -8.07 4.09
C PHE A 105 21.10 -6.62 3.60
N GLN A 106 21.66 -5.68 4.35
CA GLN A 106 21.63 -4.25 3.98
C GLN A 106 22.11 -3.95 2.56
N PRO A 107 23.21 -4.52 2.02
CA PRO A 107 23.62 -4.25 0.64
C PRO A 107 22.55 -4.68 -0.38
N PHE A 108 21.96 -5.87 -0.19
CA PHE A 108 20.87 -6.36 -1.02
C PHE A 108 19.63 -5.46 -0.89
N MET A 109 19.27 -5.07 0.32
CA MET A 109 18.10 -4.24 0.57
C MET A 109 18.27 -2.83 -0.03
N ASN A 110 19.45 -2.22 0.05
CA ASN A 110 19.73 -0.92 -0.58
C ASN A 110 19.59 -0.98 -2.11
N LEU A 111 20.02 -2.09 -2.73
CA LEU A 111 19.98 -2.24 -4.18
C LEU A 111 18.60 -2.66 -4.69
N ARG A 112 17.83 -3.42 -3.91
CA ARG A 112 16.63 -4.10 -4.39
C ARG A 112 15.33 -3.59 -3.79
N PHE A 113 15.39 -2.87 -2.68
CA PHE A 113 14.23 -2.47 -1.88
C PHE A 113 14.17 -0.96 -1.62
N MET A 114 15.05 -0.18 -2.26
CA MET A 114 15.01 1.28 -2.25
C MET A 114 14.99 1.78 -3.69
N HIS A 115 14.09 2.69 -4.02
CA HIS A 115 14.01 3.22 -5.37
C HIS A 115 14.95 4.42 -5.52
N HIS A 116 16.00 4.23 -6.33
CA HIS A 116 16.90 5.29 -6.77
C HIS A 116 16.53 5.70 -8.20
N PRO A 117 16.09 6.95 -8.44
CA PRO A 117 15.62 7.37 -9.76
C PRO A 117 16.66 7.25 -10.89
N LEU A 118 17.95 7.26 -10.56
CA LEU A 118 19.04 7.16 -11.54
C LEU A 118 19.61 5.74 -11.69
N SER A 119 19.05 4.76 -10.98
CA SER A 119 19.58 3.39 -11.00
C SER A 119 19.22 2.59 -12.26
N GLY A 120 18.24 3.06 -13.05
CA GLY A 120 17.70 2.32 -14.20
C GLY A 120 16.86 1.08 -13.82
N MET A 121 16.71 0.76 -12.52
CA MET A 121 15.99 -0.43 -12.06
C MET A 121 14.51 -0.15 -11.82
N SER A 122 13.67 -0.29 -12.85
CA SER A 122 12.22 0.00 -12.77
C SER A 122 11.48 -0.85 -11.73
N TYR A 123 11.84 -2.12 -11.57
CA TYR A 123 11.20 -3.01 -10.59
C TYR A 123 11.37 -2.53 -9.13
N THR A 124 12.35 -1.67 -8.85
CA THR A 124 12.52 -1.10 -7.51
C THR A 124 11.40 -0.13 -7.12
N LEU A 125 10.62 0.37 -8.10
CA LEU A 125 9.37 1.09 -7.82
C LEU A 125 8.41 0.20 -7.03
N LEU A 126 8.25 -1.07 -7.44
CA LEU A 126 7.39 -2.02 -6.76
C LEU A 126 7.94 -2.42 -5.39
N THR A 127 9.19 -2.88 -5.34
CA THR A 127 9.75 -3.40 -4.09
C THR A 127 9.93 -2.32 -3.02
N SER A 128 10.18 -1.07 -3.41
CA SER A 128 10.27 0.05 -2.47
C SER A 128 8.95 0.37 -1.76
N MET A 129 7.80 -0.04 -2.32
CA MET A 129 6.49 0.09 -1.66
C MET A 129 6.42 -0.68 -0.34
N PHE A 130 7.24 -1.74 -0.19
CA PHE A 130 7.24 -2.59 1.00
C PHE A 130 8.33 -2.18 2.03
N SER A 131 9.18 -1.21 1.69
CA SER A 131 10.30 -0.76 2.53
C SER A 131 9.96 0.44 3.40
N HIS A 132 10.43 0.42 4.66
CA HIS A 132 10.16 1.50 5.62
C HIS A 132 11.44 1.92 6.33
N ARG A 133 11.71 3.24 6.38
CA ARG A 133 12.92 3.79 7.02
C ARG A 133 13.00 3.64 8.54
N SER A 134 11.85 3.61 9.22
CA SER A 134 11.78 3.65 10.69
C SER A 134 10.55 2.92 11.19
N LEU A 135 10.58 2.49 12.45
CA LEU A 135 9.46 1.80 13.08
C LEU A 135 8.19 2.67 13.13
N PRO A 136 8.24 3.96 13.55
CA PRO A 136 7.04 4.81 13.51
C PRO A 136 6.46 4.93 12.11
N HIS A 137 7.31 5.06 11.08
CA HIS A 137 6.85 5.10 9.69
C HIS A 137 6.10 3.82 9.31
N LEU A 138 6.63 2.64 9.65
CA LEU A 138 5.94 1.36 9.44
C LEU A 138 4.61 1.29 10.18
N LEU A 139 4.59 1.66 11.47
CA LEU A 139 3.40 1.60 12.31
C LEU A 139 2.29 2.51 11.77
N PHE A 140 2.60 3.77 11.44
CA PHE A 140 1.61 4.69 10.89
C PHE A 140 1.09 4.24 9.52
N ASN A 141 1.96 3.73 8.64
CA ASN A 141 1.51 3.16 7.36
C ASN A 141 0.59 1.96 7.59
N CYS A 142 0.89 1.10 8.56
CA CYS A 142 0.06 -0.07 8.84
C CYS A 142 -1.30 0.28 9.46
N LEU A 143 -1.34 1.23 10.39
CA LEU A 143 -2.59 1.73 10.97
C LEU A 143 -3.46 2.41 9.90
N ALA A 144 -2.85 3.22 9.04
CA ALA A 144 -3.55 3.86 7.93
C ALA A 144 -4.03 2.83 6.90
N LEU A 145 -3.20 1.86 6.53
CA LEU A 145 -3.56 0.82 5.58
C LEU A 145 -4.71 -0.05 6.11
N GLU A 146 -4.67 -0.48 7.37
CA GLU A 146 -5.78 -1.24 7.96
C GLU A 146 -7.08 -0.43 7.92
N SER A 147 -7.03 0.84 8.30
CA SER A 147 -8.23 1.68 8.42
C SER A 147 -8.80 2.04 7.04
N PHE A 148 -7.99 2.70 6.21
CA PHE A 148 -8.43 3.24 4.92
C PHE A 148 -8.42 2.18 3.81
N GLY A 149 -7.54 1.19 3.88
CA GLY A 149 -7.55 0.06 2.93
C GLY A 149 -8.80 -0.80 3.08
N ALA A 150 -9.23 -1.09 4.31
CA ALA A 150 -10.50 -1.78 4.54
C ALA A 150 -11.72 -0.96 4.09
N ALA A 151 -11.69 0.36 4.28
CA ALA A 151 -12.75 1.24 3.79
C ALA A 151 -12.79 1.30 2.25
N ALA A 152 -11.62 1.32 1.59
CA ALA A 152 -11.53 1.23 0.13
C ALA A 152 -12.10 -0.10 -0.40
N VAL A 153 -11.79 -1.23 0.25
CA VAL A 153 -12.38 -2.54 -0.08
C VAL A 153 -13.90 -2.51 0.08
N HIS A 154 -14.41 -1.89 1.15
CA HIS A 154 -15.84 -1.76 1.34
C HIS A 154 -16.50 -0.92 0.23
N TYR A 155 -15.86 0.16 -0.22
CA TYR A 155 -16.30 0.93 -1.37
C TYR A 155 -16.35 0.07 -2.64
N PHE A 156 -15.31 -0.71 -2.93
CA PHE A 156 -15.26 -1.59 -4.11
C PHE A 156 -16.44 -2.56 -4.15
N SER A 157 -16.66 -3.31 -3.06
CA SER A 157 -17.78 -4.26 -2.99
C SER A 157 -19.14 -3.57 -3.10
N LYS A 158 -19.28 -2.34 -2.58
CA LYS A 158 -20.52 -1.57 -2.67
C LYS A 158 -20.79 -1.10 -4.11
N GLU A 159 -19.77 -0.65 -4.83
CA GLU A 159 -19.92 -0.24 -6.23
C GLU A 159 -20.13 -1.43 -7.14
N GLN A 160 -19.42 -2.54 -6.94
CA GLN A 160 -19.59 -3.76 -7.74
C GLN A 160 -20.99 -4.34 -7.60
N ALA A 161 -21.59 -4.25 -6.40
CA ALA A 161 -22.96 -4.69 -6.16
C ALA A 161 -24.04 -3.85 -6.87
N LYS A 162 -23.69 -2.72 -7.48
CA LYS A 162 -24.61 -1.91 -8.29
C LYS A 162 -24.57 -2.25 -9.78
N HIS A 163 -23.57 -3.02 -10.21
CA HIS A 163 -23.36 -3.33 -11.62
C HIS A 163 -24.56 -4.11 -12.18
N GLN A 164 -24.95 -3.80 -13.42
CA GLN A 164 -26.03 -4.50 -14.13
C GLN A 164 -25.55 -4.90 -15.53
N PRO A 165 -25.62 -6.19 -15.91
CA PRO A 165 -26.09 -7.33 -15.11
C PRO A 165 -25.21 -7.59 -13.87
N ASP A 166 -25.76 -8.32 -12.90
CA ASP A 166 -25.06 -8.64 -11.65
C ASP A 166 -23.76 -9.38 -11.96
N GLN A 167 -22.63 -8.70 -11.75
CA GLN A 167 -21.31 -9.32 -11.86
C GLN A 167 -20.91 -9.85 -10.48
N LEU A 168 -20.93 -11.18 -10.34
CA LEU A 168 -20.54 -11.81 -9.08
C LEU A 168 -19.05 -11.59 -8.82
N GLU A 169 -18.70 -11.32 -7.56
CA GLU A 169 -17.34 -11.17 -7.07
C GLU A 169 -17.26 -11.84 -5.71
N ALA A 170 -16.70 -13.06 -5.68
CA ALA A 170 -16.59 -13.80 -4.44
C ALA A 170 -15.58 -13.16 -3.47
N THR A 171 -14.56 -12.47 -3.95
CA THR A 171 -13.54 -11.85 -3.11
C THR A 171 -13.02 -10.52 -3.70
N PRO A 172 -12.99 -9.43 -2.91
CA PRO A 172 -12.37 -8.17 -3.31
C PRO A 172 -10.83 -8.18 -3.18
N LYS A 173 -10.22 -9.31 -2.83
CA LYS A 173 -8.78 -9.44 -2.57
C LYS A 173 -7.94 -9.01 -3.76
N TRP A 174 -8.25 -9.54 -4.93
CA TRP A 174 -7.47 -9.27 -6.13
C TRP A 174 -7.71 -7.86 -6.66
N HIS A 175 -8.95 -7.37 -6.55
CA HIS A 175 -9.32 -5.99 -6.83
C HIS A 175 -8.49 -5.01 -5.99
N PHE A 176 -8.43 -5.22 -4.67
CA PHE A 176 -7.64 -4.38 -3.79
C PHE A 176 -6.14 -4.48 -4.04
N LEU A 177 -5.60 -5.67 -4.29
CA LEU A 177 -4.18 -5.83 -4.61
C LEU A 177 -3.81 -5.14 -5.93
N ALA A 178 -4.68 -5.19 -6.94
CA ALA A 178 -4.52 -4.47 -8.20
C ALA A 178 -4.56 -2.96 -7.97
N PHE A 179 -5.55 -2.46 -7.25
CA PHE A 179 -5.65 -1.06 -6.87
C PHE A 179 -4.41 -0.58 -6.10
N TYR A 180 -4.04 -1.28 -5.02
CA TYR A 180 -2.92 -0.93 -4.15
C TYR A 180 -1.59 -0.90 -4.92
N THR A 181 -1.36 -1.90 -5.77
CA THR A 181 -0.14 -1.99 -6.58
C THR A 181 -0.09 -0.89 -7.64
N SER A 182 -1.18 -0.70 -8.39
CA SER A 182 -1.27 0.35 -9.42
C SER A 182 -1.13 1.75 -8.83
N ALA A 183 -1.80 2.02 -7.71
CA ALA A 183 -1.71 3.29 -7.00
C ALA A 183 -0.28 3.58 -6.51
N GLY A 184 0.37 2.59 -5.89
CA GLY A 184 1.75 2.74 -5.41
C GLY A 184 2.76 2.92 -6.53
N LEU A 185 2.63 2.16 -7.63
CA LEU A 185 3.47 2.29 -8.82
C LEU A 185 3.28 3.66 -9.49
N PHE A 186 2.03 4.12 -9.62
CA PHE A 186 1.73 5.44 -10.17
C PHE A 186 2.33 6.56 -9.31
N ALA A 187 2.12 6.51 -7.99
CA ALA A 187 2.69 7.45 -7.04
C ALA A 187 4.24 7.47 -7.11
N GLY A 188 4.86 6.29 -7.12
CA GLY A 188 6.31 6.14 -7.26
C GLY A 188 6.82 6.69 -8.58
N LEU A 189 6.10 6.47 -9.68
CA LEU A 189 6.43 7.00 -11.00
C LEU A 189 6.33 8.53 -11.04
N VAL A 190 5.30 9.13 -10.45
CA VAL A 190 5.17 10.59 -10.33
C VAL A 190 6.37 11.16 -9.59
N SER A 191 6.72 10.60 -8.43
CA SER A 191 7.91 11.02 -7.67
C SER A 191 9.21 10.83 -8.46
N HIS A 192 9.35 9.71 -9.19
CA HIS A 192 10.49 9.41 -10.05
C HIS A 192 10.65 10.46 -11.16
N ILE A 193 9.59 10.71 -11.94
CA ILE A 193 9.61 11.69 -13.04
C ILE A 193 9.97 13.06 -12.50
N ILE A 194 9.42 13.44 -11.34
CA ILE A 194 9.68 14.75 -10.77
C ILE A 194 11.12 14.87 -10.28
N SER A 195 11.62 13.81 -9.66
CA SER A 195 12.99 13.76 -9.18
C SER A 195 14.00 13.80 -10.33
N THR A 196 13.74 13.10 -11.44
CA THR A 196 14.64 13.04 -12.60
C THR A 196 14.54 14.27 -13.50
N LYS A 197 13.33 14.77 -13.81
CA LYS A 197 13.14 15.88 -14.75
C LYS A 197 13.31 17.26 -14.12
N TRP A 198 12.90 17.44 -12.87
CA TRP A 198 12.92 18.76 -12.24
C TRP A 198 13.96 18.90 -11.13
N ARG A 199 14.05 17.93 -10.21
CA ARG A 199 14.97 18.07 -9.06
C ARG A 199 16.43 17.87 -9.47
N TYR A 200 16.73 16.84 -10.24
CA TYR A 200 18.11 16.49 -10.60
C TYR A 200 18.83 17.61 -11.38
N PRO A 201 18.25 18.21 -12.45
CA PRO A 201 18.91 19.30 -13.18
C PRO A 201 19.12 20.55 -12.31
N ARG A 202 18.17 20.86 -11.40
CA ARG A 202 18.30 21.99 -10.47
C ARG A 202 19.45 21.79 -9.49
N ILE A 203 19.62 20.58 -8.96
CA ILE A 203 20.72 20.26 -8.04
C ILE A 203 22.06 20.37 -8.78
N ILE A 204 22.16 19.86 -10.01
CA ILE A 204 23.38 20.00 -10.83
C ILE A 204 23.67 21.47 -11.12
N ALA A 205 22.67 22.24 -11.56
CA ALA A 205 22.84 23.66 -11.85
C ALA A 205 23.31 24.44 -10.60
N GLN A 206 22.76 24.14 -9.43
CA GLN A 206 23.17 24.71 -8.15
C GLN A 206 24.62 24.32 -7.80
N ALA A 207 25.00 23.05 -7.93
CA ALA A 207 26.35 22.57 -7.67
C ALA A 207 27.39 23.19 -8.62
N LEU A 208 27.04 23.35 -9.90
CA LEU A 208 27.89 24.01 -10.89
C LEU A 208 28.02 25.52 -10.61
N SER A 209 26.92 26.19 -10.24
CA SER A 209 26.95 27.63 -9.89
C SER A 209 27.75 27.92 -8.63
N THR A 210 27.64 27.06 -7.61
CA THR A 210 28.40 27.16 -6.36
C THR A 210 29.88 26.93 -6.60
N SER A 211 30.23 25.92 -7.43
CA SER A 211 31.60 25.69 -7.87
C SER A 211 32.19 26.89 -8.61
N LYS A 212 31.42 27.50 -9.53
CA LYS A 212 31.85 28.70 -10.28
C LYS A 212 32.05 29.92 -9.38
N ALA A 213 31.18 30.11 -8.38
CA ALA A 213 31.32 31.18 -7.39
C ALA A 213 32.54 30.97 -6.47
N ALA A 214 32.82 29.72 -6.07
CA ALA A 214 34.00 29.38 -5.28
C ALA A 214 35.31 29.64 -6.07
N THR A 215 35.35 29.27 -7.36
CA THR A 215 36.50 29.56 -8.25
C THR A 215 36.68 31.05 -8.51
N ALA A 216 35.60 31.83 -8.63
CA ALA A 216 35.68 33.28 -8.78
C ALA A 216 36.22 33.96 -7.51
N THR A 217 35.88 33.45 -6.32
CA THR A 217 36.33 34.01 -5.04
C THR A 217 37.80 33.69 -4.76
N THR A 218 38.28 32.50 -5.15
CA THR A 218 39.71 32.14 -5.04
C THR A 218 40.60 32.86 -6.06
N ALA A 219 40.05 33.28 -7.21
CA ALA A 219 40.78 34.12 -8.18
C ALA A 219 41.00 35.55 -7.67
N THR A 220 40.20 36.03 -6.70
CA THR A 220 40.32 37.37 -6.11
C THR A 220 40.95 37.41 -4.71
N ALA A 221 41.17 36.25 -4.07
CA ALA A 221 41.73 36.17 -2.72
C ALA A 221 43.06 35.41 -2.71
N ALA A 222 44.16 36.14 -2.83
CA ALA A 222 45.46 35.67 -2.33
C ALA A 222 45.39 35.60 -0.79
N GLY A 223 44.94 34.47 -0.25
CA GLY A 223 44.77 34.29 1.19
C GLY A 223 44.50 32.83 1.57
N ALA A 224 45.57 32.10 1.85
CA ALA A 224 45.55 30.72 2.29
C ALA A 224 44.99 30.58 3.71
N ALA A 225 43.68 30.37 3.86
CA ALA A 225 43.07 29.70 5.01
C ALA A 225 41.57 29.48 4.73
N SER A 226 41.14 28.25 4.36
CA SER A 226 39.78 27.68 4.58
C SER A 226 39.38 26.54 3.61
N THR A 227 40.31 25.83 2.97
CA THR A 227 39.99 24.70 2.06
C THR A 227 39.23 23.55 2.76
N ALA A 228 39.40 23.40 4.07
CA ALA A 228 38.70 22.36 4.85
C ALA A 228 37.21 22.68 5.11
N VAL A 229 36.85 23.94 5.36
CA VAL A 229 35.46 24.34 5.65
C VAL A 229 34.61 24.37 4.38
N ALA A 230 35.21 24.76 3.25
CA ALA A 230 34.55 24.77 1.94
C ALA A 230 34.18 23.36 1.46
N SER A 231 35.01 22.34 1.74
CA SER A 231 34.76 20.96 1.31
C SER A 231 33.66 20.26 2.13
N THR A 232 33.47 20.62 3.41
CA THR A 232 32.38 20.10 4.23
C THR A 232 31.04 20.76 3.88
N ALA A 233 31.04 22.08 3.61
CA ALA A 233 29.85 22.82 3.15
C ALA A 233 29.41 22.40 1.74
N ALA A 234 30.35 22.15 0.82
CA ALA A 234 30.04 21.65 -0.52
C ALA A 234 29.38 20.27 -0.49
N LYS A 235 29.83 19.36 0.39
CA LYS A 235 29.23 18.02 0.57
C LYS A 235 27.85 18.07 1.23
N ALA A 236 27.60 19.07 2.08
CA ALA A 236 26.27 19.35 2.65
C ALA A 236 25.30 19.99 1.65
N SER A 237 25.82 20.68 0.61
CA SER A 237 25.03 21.35 -0.44
C SER A 237 24.70 20.47 -1.65
N ALA A 238 25.41 19.37 -1.85
CA ALA A 238 25.07 18.35 -2.84
C ALA A 238 23.82 17.62 -2.35
N GLY A 239 22.65 18.17 -2.68
CA GLY A 239 21.36 17.67 -2.24
C GLY A 239 21.21 16.17 -2.51
N GLU A 240 21.30 15.38 -1.45
CA GLU A 240 21.05 13.94 -1.52
C GLU A 240 19.59 13.76 -1.97
N ILE A 241 19.39 13.18 -3.15
CA ILE A 241 18.06 12.72 -3.59
C ILE A 241 17.76 11.53 -2.69
N LEU A 242 16.98 11.79 -1.64
CA LEU A 242 16.55 10.73 -0.75
C LEU A 242 15.79 9.70 -1.59
N PRO A 243 16.22 8.43 -1.56
CA PRO A 243 15.51 7.35 -2.22
C PRO A 243 14.07 7.28 -1.73
N SER A 244 13.14 7.01 -2.65
CA SER A 244 11.73 6.81 -2.31
C SER A 244 11.55 5.42 -1.71
N LEU A 245 10.81 5.36 -0.60
CA LEU A 245 10.55 4.13 0.15
C LEU A 245 9.27 4.29 0.98
N GLY A 246 8.34 3.36 0.80
CA GLY A 246 7.12 3.28 1.60
C GLY A 246 5.86 3.01 0.79
N ALA A 247 4.89 2.42 1.47
CA ALA A 247 3.54 2.17 0.99
C ALA A 247 2.69 3.44 0.85
N SER A 248 3.22 4.60 1.27
CA SER A 248 2.41 5.80 1.52
C SER A 248 1.68 6.29 0.29
N GLY A 249 2.24 6.19 -0.92
CA GLY A 249 1.52 6.54 -2.16
C GLY A 249 0.22 5.74 -2.34
N ALA A 250 0.26 4.43 -2.15
CA ALA A 250 -0.93 3.58 -2.24
C ALA A 250 -1.92 3.86 -1.10
N ILE A 251 -1.42 4.17 0.10
CA ILE A 251 -2.24 4.56 1.24
C ILE A 251 -2.92 5.91 1.00
N TYR A 252 -2.24 6.89 0.41
CA TYR A 252 -2.85 8.18 0.01
C TYR A 252 -3.98 7.98 -0.99
N ALA A 253 -3.86 7.01 -1.91
CA ALA A 253 -4.96 6.64 -2.78
C ALA A 253 -6.14 6.06 -2.00
N CYS A 254 -5.90 5.14 -1.05
CA CYS A 254 -6.95 4.59 -0.17
C CYS A 254 -7.65 5.70 0.64
N VAL A 255 -6.87 6.59 1.25
CA VAL A 255 -7.33 7.71 2.09
C VAL A 255 -8.20 8.66 1.28
N THR A 256 -7.72 9.08 0.11
CA THR A 256 -8.43 10.03 -0.75
C THR A 256 -9.71 9.43 -1.33
N LEU A 257 -9.65 8.18 -1.79
CA LEU A 257 -10.81 7.44 -2.26
C LEU A 257 -11.86 7.28 -1.14
N THR A 258 -11.42 6.95 0.08
CA THR A 258 -12.33 6.83 1.24
C THR A 258 -12.99 8.16 1.59
N ALA A 259 -12.26 9.28 1.53
CA ALA A 259 -12.80 10.61 1.80
C ALA A 259 -13.87 11.05 0.78
N LEU A 260 -13.75 10.59 -0.46
CA LEU A 260 -14.76 10.83 -1.50
C LEU A 260 -15.95 9.88 -1.36
N ALA A 261 -15.70 8.62 -1.02
CA ALA A 261 -16.74 7.60 -0.87
C ALA A 261 -17.60 7.79 0.39
N PHE A 262 -16.99 8.27 1.47
CA PHE A 262 -17.63 8.40 2.79
C PHE A 262 -17.32 9.77 3.43
N PRO A 263 -17.81 10.87 2.86
CA PRO A 263 -17.41 12.24 3.22
C PRO A 263 -17.73 12.62 4.68
N GLU A 264 -18.82 12.09 5.22
CA GLU A 264 -19.29 12.38 6.58
C GLU A 264 -18.71 11.44 7.64
N THR A 265 -17.83 10.50 7.26
CA THR A 265 -17.20 9.62 8.25
C THR A 265 -16.25 10.42 9.12
N GLU A 266 -16.51 10.41 10.42
CA GLU A 266 -15.64 11.04 11.41
C GLU A 266 -14.45 10.13 11.72
N ILE A 267 -13.26 10.72 11.74
CA ILE A 267 -12.02 10.03 12.13
C ILE A 267 -11.51 10.72 13.39
N ALA A 268 -11.24 9.92 14.40
CA ALA A 268 -10.46 10.33 15.56
C ALA A 268 -9.09 9.65 15.49
N LEU A 269 -8.03 10.44 15.66
CA LEU A 269 -6.71 9.86 15.91
C LEU A 269 -6.72 9.21 17.29
N PHE A 270 -6.28 7.96 17.35
CA PHE A 270 -6.03 7.29 18.62
C PHE A 270 -4.81 7.91 19.33
N ILE A 271 -3.81 8.39 18.58
CA ILE A 271 -2.56 8.95 19.11
C ILE A 271 -2.08 10.15 18.28
N PRO A 272 -2.00 11.37 18.85
CA PRO A 272 -2.62 11.78 20.11
C PRO A 272 -4.17 11.72 20.01
N PRO A 273 -4.90 11.46 21.10
CA PRO A 273 -6.36 11.49 21.09
C PRO A 273 -6.87 12.84 20.58
N THR A 274 -7.74 12.81 19.57
CA THR A 274 -8.36 14.01 18.99
C THR A 274 -9.88 13.88 19.01
N PHE A 275 -10.57 15.02 18.98
CA PHE A 275 -12.01 15.02 18.73
C PHE A 275 -12.27 14.45 17.33
N PRO A 276 -13.37 13.69 17.14
CA PRO A 276 -13.75 13.21 15.82
C PRO A 276 -13.87 14.41 14.86
N ILE A 277 -13.10 14.36 13.78
CA ILE A 277 -13.17 15.35 12.70
C ILE A 277 -13.66 14.65 11.43
N PRO A 278 -14.48 15.31 10.59
CA PRO A 278 -14.86 14.73 9.31
C PRO A 278 -13.61 14.42 8.48
N ILE A 279 -13.59 13.24 7.85
CA ILE A 279 -12.45 12.75 7.06
C ILE A 279 -11.98 13.76 6.02
N GLN A 280 -12.92 14.50 5.40
CA GLN A 280 -12.60 15.52 4.39
C GLN A 280 -11.64 16.59 4.91
N TRP A 281 -11.82 17.07 6.14
CA TRP A 281 -10.92 18.05 6.76
C TRP A 281 -9.55 17.44 7.05
N GLY A 282 -9.51 16.20 7.54
CA GLY A 282 -8.27 15.47 7.78
C GLY A 282 -7.45 15.27 6.50
N VAL A 283 -8.11 14.78 5.43
CA VAL A 283 -7.47 14.56 4.13
C VAL A 283 -7.10 15.86 3.46
N GLY A 284 -7.98 16.87 3.48
CA GLY A 284 -7.67 18.21 2.95
C GLY A 284 -6.46 18.85 3.63
N GLY A 285 -6.37 18.76 4.96
CA GLY A 285 -5.21 19.23 5.73
C GLY A 285 -3.92 18.48 5.39
N MET A 286 -4.00 17.15 5.24
CA MET A 286 -2.88 16.31 4.82
C MET A 286 -2.33 16.71 3.44
N LEU A 287 -3.22 16.87 2.45
CA LEU A 287 -2.84 17.30 1.09
C LEU A 287 -2.26 18.73 1.09
N MET A 288 -2.82 19.63 1.92
CA MET A 288 -2.29 20.98 2.07
C MET A 288 -0.85 20.98 2.61
N ILE A 289 -0.55 20.11 3.59
CA ILE A 289 0.82 19.95 4.11
C ILE A 289 1.76 19.46 3.02
N ASP A 290 1.33 18.52 2.17
CA ASP A 290 2.16 18.06 1.05
C ASP A 290 2.39 19.15 0.00
N ILE A 291 1.36 19.94 -0.33
CA ILE A 291 1.50 21.08 -1.26
C ILE A 291 2.47 22.12 -0.69
N ILE A 292 2.36 22.45 0.60
CA ILE A 292 3.30 23.35 1.28
C ILE A 292 4.70 22.73 1.29
N GLY A 293 4.81 21.42 1.54
CA GLY A 293 6.07 20.68 1.51
C GLY A 293 6.75 20.74 0.14
N VAL A 294 5.98 20.58 -0.93
CA VAL A 294 6.46 20.76 -2.31
C VAL A 294 6.91 22.21 -2.55
N ALA A 295 6.08 23.19 -2.19
CA ALA A 295 6.36 24.61 -2.42
C ALA A 295 7.59 25.10 -1.65
N ARG A 296 7.79 24.61 -0.42
CA ARG A 296 8.94 24.93 0.45
C ARG A 296 10.15 24.02 0.24
N GLY A 297 10.05 22.99 -0.62
CA GLY A 297 11.13 22.07 -0.92
C GLY A 297 11.53 21.15 0.24
N TRP A 298 10.57 20.79 1.12
CA TRP A 298 10.79 19.82 2.20
C TRP A 298 11.18 18.45 1.64
N ARG A 299 12.12 17.79 2.32
CA ARG A 299 12.70 16.48 1.90
C ARG A 299 12.46 15.36 2.91
N VAL A 300 11.78 15.65 4.02
CA VAL A 300 11.52 14.67 5.08
C VAL A 300 10.48 13.63 4.65
N LEU A 301 9.59 13.97 3.73
CA LEU A 301 8.54 13.11 3.17
C LEU A 301 8.61 13.14 1.64
N ASP A 302 8.11 12.07 1.01
CA ASP A 302 7.93 12.02 -0.44
C ASP A 302 6.60 12.65 -0.86
N HIS A 303 6.53 13.98 -0.70
CA HIS A 303 5.32 14.76 -0.96
C HIS A 303 4.77 14.56 -2.38
N TRP A 304 5.62 14.28 -3.37
CA TRP A 304 5.16 14.04 -4.74
C TRP A 304 4.55 12.65 -4.91
N ALA A 305 5.09 11.63 -4.24
CA ALA A 305 4.44 10.32 -4.21
C ALA A 305 3.07 10.41 -3.51
N HIS A 306 2.96 11.16 -2.41
CA HIS A 306 1.69 11.38 -1.72
C HIS A 306 0.64 12.03 -2.63
N LEU A 307 1.00 13.14 -3.29
CA LEU A 307 0.11 13.82 -4.24
C LEU A 307 -0.25 12.95 -5.45
N GLY A 308 0.71 12.17 -5.96
CA GLY A 308 0.45 11.20 -7.03
C GLY A 308 -0.53 10.11 -6.59
N GLY A 309 -0.39 9.60 -5.37
CA GLY A 309 -1.32 8.66 -4.75
C GLY A 309 -2.72 9.24 -4.59
N ALA A 310 -2.82 10.47 -4.08
CA ALA A 310 -4.10 11.17 -3.94
C ALA A 310 -4.80 11.37 -5.29
N ALA A 311 -4.06 11.81 -6.31
CA ALA A 311 -4.57 11.93 -7.68
C ALA A 311 -5.09 10.59 -8.23
N PHE A 312 -4.36 9.50 -7.99
CA PHE A 312 -4.81 8.16 -8.36
C PHE A 312 -6.09 7.75 -7.61
N GLY A 313 -6.20 8.06 -6.31
CA GLY A 313 -7.40 7.80 -5.52
C GLY A 313 -8.64 8.53 -6.07
N ILE A 314 -8.49 9.81 -6.45
CA ILE A 314 -9.55 10.60 -7.11
C ILE A 314 -9.94 9.95 -8.44
N PHE A 315 -8.95 9.64 -9.28
CA PHE A 315 -9.18 8.99 -10.56
C PHE A 315 -9.94 7.67 -10.40
N TYR A 316 -9.52 6.83 -9.44
CA TYR A 316 -10.14 5.54 -9.19
C TYR A 316 -11.54 5.66 -8.60
N TYR A 317 -11.82 6.69 -7.79
CA TYR A 317 -13.17 6.95 -7.31
C TYR A 317 -14.12 7.21 -8.48
N VAL A 318 -13.70 7.98 -9.48
CA VAL A 318 -14.54 8.36 -10.63
C VAL A 318 -14.68 7.23 -11.66
N TYR A 319 -13.59 6.56 -12.02
CA TYR A 319 -13.57 5.61 -13.14
C TYR A 319 -13.26 4.16 -12.76
N GLY A 320 -12.78 3.92 -11.53
CA GLY A 320 -12.21 2.65 -11.11
C GLY A 320 -13.19 1.48 -11.10
N PRO A 321 -14.41 1.60 -10.53
CA PRO A 321 -15.38 0.51 -10.51
C PRO A 321 -15.83 0.06 -11.90
N GLU A 322 -16.12 1.01 -12.80
CA GLU A 322 -16.48 0.71 -14.20
C GLU A 322 -15.30 0.08 -14.94
N PHE A 323 -14.09 0.65 -14.78
CA PHE A 323 -12.88 0.08 -15.37
C PHE A 323 -12.63 -1.37 -14.91
N TRP A 324 -12.84 -1.65 -13.62
CA TRP A 324 -12.67 -2.99 -13.05
C TRP A 324 -13.69 -3.98 -13.62
N SER A 325 -14.96 -3.57 -13.71
CA SER A 325 -16.04 -4.42 -14.26
C SER A 325 -15.77 -4.75 -15.72
N ASN A 326 -15.50 -3.73 -16.53
CA ASN A 326 -15.17 -3.90 -17.95
C ASN A 326 -13.94 -4.79 -18.15
N LEU A 327 -12.92 -4.66 -17.29
CA LEU A 327 -11.72 -5.49 -17.39
C LEU A 327 -12.02 -6.97 -17.16
N ARG A 328 -12.96 -7.30 -16.28
CA ARG A 328 -13.38 -8.69 -16.01
C ARG A 328 -14.19 -9.24 -17.18
N GLU A 329 -15.17 -8.48 -17.68
CA GLU A 329 -15.99 -8.89 -18.84
C GLU A 329 -15.12 -9.19 -20.07
N ASN A 330 -14.17 -8.30 -20.40
CA ASN A 330 -13.28 -8.53 -21.54
C ASN A 330 -12.38 -9.76 -21.39
N ILE A 331 -12.10 -10.23 -20.17
CA ILE A 331 -11.31 -11.45 -19.95
C ILE A 331 -12.19 -12.68 -20.17
N GLU A 332 -13.42 -12.67 -19.65
CA GLU A 332 -14.41 -13.73 -19.86
C GLU A 332 -14.65 -13.93 -21.37
N ASP A 333 -14.87 -12.84 -22.13
CA ASP A 333 -15.06 -12.90 -23.59
C ASP A 333 -13.85 -13.54 -24.32
N MET A 334 -12.62 -13.24 -23.88
CA MET A 334 -11.41 -13.82 -24.48
C MET A 334 -11.23 -15.30 -24.17
N GLU A 335 -11.68 -15.76 -23.00
CA GLU A 335 -11.62 -17.17 -22.60
C GLU A 335 -12.69 -17.98 -23.36
N ASP A 336 -13.90 -17.44 -23.51
CA ASP A 336 -14.98 -18.05 -24.31
C ASP A 336 -14.58 -18.19 -25.79
N ASP A 337 -13.97 -17.15 -26.38
CA ASP A 337 -13.48 -17.18 -27.76
C ASP A 337 -12.35 -18.22 -27.96
N ALA A 338 -11.49 -18.40 -26.95
CA ALA A 338 -10.39 -19.37 -27.01
C ALA A 338 -10.92 -20.81 -26.93
N ASP A 339 -11.90 -21.09 -26.09
CA ASP A 339 -12.53 -22.41 -25.94
C ASP A 339 -13.41 -22.79 -27.15
N ALA A 340 -13.87 -21.80 -27.93
CA ALA A 340 -14.63 -22.00 -29.15
C ALA A 340 -13.77 -22.30 -30.40
N SER A 341 -12.44 -22.15 -30.33
CA SER A 341 -11.49 -22.26 -31.47
C SER A 341 -10.75 -23.59 -31.59
#